data_AF-A0AAN0M4C0-F1
#
_entry.id   AF-A0AAN0M4C0-F1
#
_cell.length_a   1.000
_cell.length_b   1.000
_cell.length_c   1.000
_cell.angle_alpha   90.00
_cell.angle_beta   90.00
_cell.angle_gamma   90.00
#
_symmetry.space_group_name_H-M   'P 1'
#
loop_
_entity.id
_entity.type
_entity.pdbx_description
1 polymer ?
#
loop_
_entity_poly.entity_id
_entity_poly.type
_entity_poly.pdbx_seq_one_letter_code
_entity_poly.pdbx_strand_id
1 'polypeptide(L)'
;MKSLKKSLCVLTASALLVTAPFVSASSPQQLPQPVLSPLQMVIASLNLTEEQQAEVFSFVEDYQSDRTEIDMDKAIELKKKQISLVTQPDFDEAEMEKVIDTVQATEKSMVMQEMRLKNNIYNVLTEEQKEQFKTMMKSVLSGNK
;
A
#
# COMPACT_ATOMS: atom_id res chain seq x y z
N MET A 1 -32.09 28.89 -16.33
CA MET A 1 -32.26 27.47 -16.69
C MET A 1 -30.98 26.99 -17.37
N LYS A 2 -30.13 26.24 -16.66
CA LYS A 2 -28.86 25.71 -17.20
C LYS A 2 -29.09 24.28 -17.68
N SER A 3 -28.73 24.03 -18.94
CA SER A 3 -29.08 22.86 -19.74
C SER A 3 -28.22 21.63 -19.40
N LEU A 4 -28.89 20.49 -19.24
CA LEU A 4 -28.31 19.15 -19.10
C LEU A 4 -27.74 18.67 -20.44
N LYS A 5 -26.47 18.24 -20.46
CA LYS A 5 -25.93 17.43 -21.55
C LYS A 5 -25.67 16.01 -21.04
N LYS A 6 -26.61 15.11 -21.35
CA LYS A 6 -26.40 13.66 -21.38
C LYS A 6 -25.89 13.29 -22.78
N SER A 7 -24.83 12.53 -22.90
CA SER A 7 -24.42 11.83 -24.13
C SER A 7 -23.84 10.50 -23.68
N LEU A 8 -24.60 9.40 -23.72
CA LEU A 8 -25.10 8.60 -24.86
C LEU A 8 -24.00 7.64 -25.36
N CYS A 9 -24.22 6.36 -25.02
CA CYS A 9 -23.53 5.19 -25.54
C CYS A 9 -23.47 5.21 -27.06
N VAL A 10 -22.27 4.96 -27.60
CA VAL A 10 -22.08 4.67 -29.02
C VAL A 10 -22.04 3.14 -29.17
N LEU A 11 -23.15 2.58 -29.67
CA LEU A 11 -23.17 1.26 -30.30
C LEU A 11 -22.76 1.44 -31.75
N THR A 12 -21.62 0.90 -32.15
CA THR A 12 -21.28 0.71 -33.56
C THR A 12 -21.14 -0.78 -33.84
N ALA A 13 -22.19 -1.35 -34.42
CA ALA A 13 -22.12 -2.60 -35.16
C ALA A 13 -21.89 -2.24 -36.63
N SER A 14 -20.73 -2.63 -37.17
CA SER A 14 -20.49 -2.71 -38.62
C SER A 14 -19.62 -3.93 -38.90
N ALA A 15 -20.25 -4.96 -39.46
CA ALA A 15 -19.57 -6.08 -40.09
C ALA A 15 -19.49 -5.80 -41.60
N LEU A 16 -18.31 -5.95 -42.20
CA LEU A 16 -18.04 -6.75 -43.41
C LEU A 16 -16.53 -6.82 -43.71
N LEU A 17 -16.13 -8.00 -44.20
CA LEU A 17 -14.80 -8.61 -44.33
C LEU A 17 -13.81 -7.90 -45.28
N VAL A 18 -12.54 -7.76 -44.87
CA VAL A 18 -11.32 -8.19 -45.63
C VAL A 18 -10.18 -8.48 -44.63
N THR A 19 -9.46 -9.59 -44.87
CA THR A 19 -8.33 -10.15 -44.11
C THR A 19 -7.04 -9.33 -44.19
N ALA A 20 -6.44 -9.02 -43.03
CA ALA A 20 -4.99 -8.99 -42.82
C ALA A 20 -4.73 -9.12 -41.30
N PRO A 21 -3.85 -10.02 -40.83
CA PRO A 21 -3.48 -10.02 -39.42
C PRO A 21 -2.62 -8.78 -39.19
N PHE A 22 -3.24 -7.72 -38.68
CA PHE A 22 -2.47 -6.73 -37.95
C PHE A 22 -1.98 -7.46 -36.69
N VAL A 23 -0.74 -7.95 -36.75
CA VAL A 23 0.10 -8.11 -35.56
C VAL A 23 0.14 -6.73 -34.94
N SER A 24 -0.81 -6.47 -34.04
CA SER A 24 -0.73 -5.37 -33.12
C SER A 24 0.42 -5.75 -32.20
N ALA A 25 1.61 -5.26 -32.55
CA ALA A 25 2.79 -5.33 -31.73
C ALA A 25 2.38 -4.77 -30.37
N SER A 26 2.17 -5.67 -29.43
CA SER A 26 1.85 -5.35 -28.06
C SER A 26 2.95 -4.39 -27.61
N SER A 27 2.59 -3.15 -27.30
CA SER A 27 3.46 -2.29 -26.50
C SER A 27 3.88 -3.16 -25.31
N PRO A 28 5.19 -3.32 -25.02
CA PRO A 28 5.59 -4.12 -23.88
C PRO A 28 4.86 -3.53 -22.67
N GLN A 29 3.98 -4.34 -22.09
CA GLN A 29 3.39 -4.04 -20.80
C GLN A 29 4.59 -3.80 -19.88
N GLN A 30 4.83 -2.54 -19.55
CA GLN A 30 5.83 -2.20 -18.55
C GLN A 30 5.35 -2.88 -17.28
N LEU A 31 6.01 -3.98 -16.92
CA LEU A 31 5.81 -4.66 -15.64
C LEU A 31 5.77 -3.56 -14.56
N PRO A 32 4.78 -3.58 -13.65
CA PRO A 32 4.81 -2.70 -12.50
C PRO A 32 6.17 -2.91 -11.83
N GLN A 33 7.03 -1.90 -11.88
CA GLN A 33 8.29 -1.95 -11.15
C GLN A 33 7.94 -2.18 -9.68
N PRO A 34 8.60 -3.11 -8.97
CA PRO A 34 8.33 -3.35 -7.57
C PRO A 34 8.56 -2.03 -6.81
N VAL A 35 7.47 -1.39 -6.38
CA VAL A 35 7.53 -0.18 -5.59
C VAL A 35 8.10 -0.57 -4.23
N LEU A 36 9.32 -0.15 -3.95
CA LEU A 36 9.94 -0.39 -2.65
C LEU A 36 9.11 0.29 -1.56
N SER A 37 8.90 -0.42 -0.45
CA SER A 37 8.32 0.21 0.73
C SER A 37 9.20 1.37 1.21
N PRO A 38 8.65 2.36 1.92
CA PRO A 38 9.48 3.46 2.40
C PRO A 38 10.64 3.03 3.29
N LEU A 39 10.44 2.00 4.11
CA LEU A 39 11.52 1.43 4.93
C LEU A 39 12.61 0.78 4.06
N GLN A 40 12.24 0.07 2.98
CA GLN A 40 13.22 -0.50 2.04
C GLN A 40 14.04 0.59 1.34
N MET A 41 13.42 1.72 0.98
CA MET A 41 14.16 2.86 0.43
C MET A 41 15.13 3.46 1.45
N VAL A 42 14.76 3.51 2.74
CA VAL A 42 15.66 3.94 3.82
C VAL A 42 16.81 2.98 3.99
N ILE A 43 16.57 1.67 4.04
CA ILE A 43 17.64 0.68 4.19
C ILE A 43 18.61 0.74 3.01
N ALA A 44 18.09 0.82 1.78
CA ALA A 44 18.90 0.80 0.56
C ALA A 44 19.82 2.02 0.40
N SER A 45 19.55 3.13 1.09
CA SER A 45 20.40 4.32 1.07
C SER A 45 21.48 4.30 2.16
N LEU A 46 21.35 3.42 3.16
CA LEU A 46 22.36 3.26 4.18
C LEU A 46 23.52 2.47 3.55
N ASN A 47 24.73 2.99 3.67
CA ASN A 47 25.95 2.28 3.29
C ASN A 47 26.24 1.20 4.35
N LEU A 48 25.45 0.13 4.38
CA LEU A 48 25.56 -0.96 5.34
C LEU A 48 26.76 -1.86 5.00
N THR A 49 27.47 -2.29 6.04
CA THR A 49 28.47 -3.37 5.95
C THR A 49 27.80 -4.71 5.61
N GLU A 50 28.58 -5.69 5.16
CA GLU A 50 28.04 -7.02 4.83
C GLU A 50 27.38 -7.68 6.06
N GLU A 51 27.98 -7.51 7.23
CA GLU A 51 27.45 -8.01 8.50
C GLU A 51 26.12 -7.36 8.86
N GLN A 52 26.03 -6.03 8.74
CA GLN A 52 24.78 -5.30 8.97
C GLN A 52 23.69 -5.68 7.97
N GLN A 53 24.03 -5.90 6.69
CA GLN A 53 23.07 -6.33 5.67
C GLN A 53 22.48 -7.70 6.02
N ALA A 54 23.31 -8.65 6.44
CA ALA A 54 22.85 -9.97 6.86
C ALA A 54 21.89 -9.89 8.05
N GLU A 55 22.20 -9.06 9.05
CA GLU A 55 21.37 -8.89 10.24
C GLU A 55 20.04 -8.18 9.92
N VAL A 56 20.07 -7.10 9.12
CA VAL A 56 18.87 -6.42 8.64
C VAL A 56 17.98 -7.35 7.82
N PHE A 57 18.57 -8.18 6.96
CA PHE A 57 17.83 -9.15 6.16
C PHE A 57 17.13 -10.18 7.05
N SER A 58 17.82 -10.71 8.07
CA SER A 58 17.21 -11.62 9.05
C SER A 58 16.01 -10.99 9.75
N PHE A 59 16.11 -9.73 10.20
CA PHE A 59 14.97 -9.05 10.83
C PHE A 59 13.79 -8.85 9.87
N VAL A 60 14.08 -8.62 8.59
CA VAL A 60 13.06 -8.44 7.55
C VAL A 60 12.38 -9.78 7.21
N GLU A 61 13.11 -10.89 7.23
CA GLU A 61 12.53 -12.24 7.09
C GLU A 61 11.64 -12.58 8.29
N ASP A 62 12.14 -12.38 9.52
CA ASP A 62 11.39 -12.60 10.75
C ASP A 62 10.08 -11.79 10.73
N TYR A 63 10.17 -10.49 10.42
CA TYR A 63 9.01 -9.63 10.27
C TYR A 63 8.04 -10.14 9.20
N GLN A 64 8.52 -10.61 8.05
CA GLN A 64 7.65 -11.13 7.00
C GLN A 64 6.94 -12.42 7.40
N SER A 65 7.59 -13.27 8.20
CA SER A 65 7.02 -14.53 8.69
C SER A 65 5.96 -14.32 9.78
N ASP A 66 6.15 -13.32 10.65
CA ASP A 66 5.31 -13.07 11.82
C ASP A 66 4.35 -11.87 11.66
N ARG A 67 4.37 -11.20 10.50
CA ARG A 67 3.50 -10.03 10.30
C ARG A 67 2.03 -10.41 10.39
N THR A 68 1.25 -9.50 10.95
CA THR A 68 -0.21 -9.59 10.97
C THR A 68 -0.69 -9.61 9.53
N GLU A 69 -1.25 -10.75 9.11
CA GLU A 69 -1.87 -10.86 7.79
C GLU A 69 -3.22 -10.15 7.77
N ILE A 70 -3.47 -9.40 6.70
CA ILE A 70 -4.78 -8.82 6.45
C ILE A 70 -5.61 -9.88 5.72
N ASP A 71 -6.63 -10.37 6.40
CA ASP A 71 -7.70 -11.11 5.75
C ASP A 71 -8.44 -10.15 4.80
N MET A 72 -8.18 -10.31 3.51
CA MET A 72 -8.71 -9.45 2.46
C MET A 72 -10.23 -9.55 2.33
N ASP A 73 -10.80 -10.74 2.56
CA ASP A 73 -12.24 -10.94 2.51
C ASP A 73 -12.91 -10.19 3.67
N LYS A 74 -12.37 -10.34 4.89
CA LYS A 74 -12.82 -9.57 6.05
C LYS A 74 -12.66 -8.06 5.85
N ALA A 75 -11.57 -7.60 5.25
CA ALA A 75 -11.37 -6.19 4.94
C ALA A 75 -12.43 -5.66 3.95
N ILE A 76 -12.77 -6.43 2.92
CA ILE A 76 -13.82 -6.10 1.95
C ILE A 76 -15.19 -6.04 2.64
N GLU A 77 -15.50 -7.00 3.52
CA GLU A 77 -16.75 -7.01 4.27
C GLU A 77 -16.89 -5.79 5.18
N LEU A 78 -15.83 -5.43 5.92
CA LEU A 78 -15.81 -4.22 6.74
C LEU A 78 -16.02 -2.96 5.89
N LYS A 79 -15.41 -2.89 4.70
CA LYS A 79 -15.61 -1.77 3.77
C LYS A 79 -17.04 -1.69 3.24
N LYS A 80 -17.66 -2.82 2.89
CA LYS A 80 -19.07 -2.88 2.50
C LYS A 80 -19.97 -2.42 3.66
N LYS A 81 -19.67 -2.82 4.89
CA LYS A 81 -20.39 -2.40 6.08
C LYS A 81 -20.27 -0.90 6.33
N GLN A 82 -19.07 -0.32 6.20
CA GLN A 82 -18.86 1.14 6.25
C GLN A 82 -19.75 1.85 5.23
N ILE A 83 -19.73 1.41 3.96
CA ILE A 83 -20.56 1.99 2.88
C ILE A 83 -22.06 1.85 3.20
N SER A 84 -22.48 0.71 3.74
CA SER A 84 -23.89 0.49 4.10
C SER A 84 -24.36 1.41 5.22
N LEU A 85 -23.52 1.69 6.23
CA LEU A 85 -23.87 2.55 7.35
C LEU A 85 -23.96 4.03 6.93
N VAL A 86 -23.05 4.50 6.08
CA VAL A 86 -23.06 5.91 5.62
C VAL A 86 -24.13 6.22 4.58
N THR A 87 -24.75 5.20 3.97
CA THR A 87 -25.81 5.38 2.97
C THR A 87 -27.21 5.23 3.56
N GLN A 88 -27.35 4.96 4.87
CA GLN A 88 -28.63 4.97 5.57
C GLN A 88 -29.17 6.40 5.75
N PRO A 89 -30.51 6.60 5.84
CA PRO A 89 -31.10 7.91 6.09
C PRO A 89 -30.66 8.53 7.42
N ASP A 90 -30.53 7.69 8.45
CA ASP A 90 -30.03 8.06 9.78
C ASP A 90 -28.69 7.34 10.02
N PHE A 91 -27.70 8.06 10.54
CA PHE A 91 -26.37 7.51 10.77
C PHE A 91 -26.30 6.75 12.10
N ASP A 92 -26.05 5.45 12.04
CA ASP A 92 -25.79 4.60 13.21
C ASP A 92 -24.31 4.73 13.63
N GLU A 93 -24.04 5.75 14.45
CA GLU A 93 -22.71 6.04 14.98
C GLU A 93 -22.15 4.88 15.81
N ALA A 94 -23.00 4.24 16.63
CA ALA A 94 -22.58 3.14 17.50
C ALA A 94 -22.13 1.91 16.71
N GLU A 95 -22.78 1.61 15.58
CA GLU A 95 -22.35 0.50 14.72
C GLU A 95 -21.11 0.87 13.88
N MET A 96 -20.95 2.15 13.51
CA MET A 96 -19.72 2.62 12.87
C MET A 96 -18.51 2.54 13.81
N GLU A 97 -18.67 2.90 15.08
CA GLU A 97 -17.62 2.78 16.11
C GLU A 97 -17.08 1.36 16.20
N LYS A 98 -17.95 0.33 16.24
CA LYS A 98 -17.50 -1.08 16.26
C LYS A 98 -16.69 -1.47 15.03
N VAL A 99 -17.05 -0.94 13.87
CA VAL A 99 -16.31 -1.17 12.63
C VAL A 99 -14.93 -0.51 12.72
N ILE A 100 -14.86 0.72 13.24
CA ILE A 100 -13.61 1.44 13.47
C ILE A 100 -12.72 0.68 14.46
N ASP A 101 -13.26 0.24 15.61
CA ASP A 101 -12.52 -0.51 16.62
C ASP A 101 -11.89 -1.79 16.05
N THR A 102 -12.63 -2.48 15.18
CA THR A 102 -12.13 -3.69 14.50
C THR A 102 -10.93 -3.37 13.59
N VAL A 103 -11.00 -2.26 12.85
CA VAL A 103 -9.90 -1.83 11.97
C VAL A 103 -8.69 -1.38 12.81
N GLN A 104 -8.92 -0.58 13.86
CA GLN A 104 -7.86 -0.08 14.73
C GLN A 104 -7.12 -1.20 15.46
N ALA A 105 -7.80 -2.28 15.86
CA ALA A 105 -7.16 -3.42 16.50
C ALA A 105 -6.12 -4.09 15.57
N THR A 106 -6.48 -4.31 14.30
CA THR A 106 -5.57 -4.86 13.29
C THR A 106 -4.42 -3.89 13.00
N GLU A 107 -4.74 -2.62 12.78
CA GLU A 107 -3.76 -1.57 12.48
C GLU A 107 -2.74 -1.42 13.62
N LYS A 108 -3.19 -1.46 14.88
CA LYS A 108 -2.31 -1.41 16.05
C LYS A 108 -1.26 -2.53 16.03
N SER A 109 -1.66 -3.76 15.70
CA SER A 109 -0.73 -4.89 15.63
C SER A 109 0.32 -4.68 14.54
N MET A 110 -0.13 -4.29 13.35
CA MET A 110 0.75 -4.01 12.21
C MET A 110 1.75 -2.89 12.50
N VAL A 111 1.27 -1.76 13.04
CA VAL A 111 2.12 -0.62 13.40
C VAL A 111 3.15 -1.04 14.46
N MET A 112 2.75 -1.79 15.48
CA MET A 112 3.68 -2.26 16.50
C MET A 112 4.77 -3.17 15.95
N GLN A 113 4.43 -4.09 15.03
CA GLN A 113 5.41 -4.95 14.37
C GLN A 113 6.38 -4.14 13.51
N GLU A 114 5.87 -3.18 12.74
CA GLU A 114 6.71 -2.31 11.92
C GLU A 114 7.64 -1.42 12.79
N MET A 115 7.16 -0.88 13.91
CA MET A 115 7.98 -0.10 14.83
C MET A 115 9.09 -0.94 15.48
N ARG A 116 8.81 -2.21 15.80
CA ARG A 116 9.84 -3.14 16.30
C ARG A 116 10.90 -3.41 15.25
N LEU A 117 10.50 -3.68 14.00
CA LEU A 117 11.45 -3.86 12.89
C LEU A 117 12.36 -2.62 12.72
N LYS A 118 11.75 -1.43 12.67
CA LYS A 118 12.51 -0.16 12.58
C LYS A 118 13.49 0.00 13.74
N ASN A 119 13.10 -0.35 14.96
CA ASN A 119 13.98 -0.27 16.13
C ASN A 119 15.15 -1.26 16.06
N ASN A 120 14.88 -2.51 15.67
CA ASN A 120 15.92 -3.53 15.51
C ASN A 120 16.96 -3.09 14.47
N ILE A 121 16.50 -2.63 13.30
CA ILE A 121 17.38 -2.08 12.26
C ILE A 121 18.18 -0.89 12.80
N TYR A 122 17.53 0.06 13.50
CA TYR A 122 18.22 1.23 14.03
C TYR A 122 19.38 0.89 14.99
N ASN A 123 19.25 -0.19 15.76
CA ASN A 123 20.24 -0.57 16.76
C ASN A 123 21.49 -1.24 16.17
N VAL A 124 21.44 -1.76 14.93
CA VAL A 124 22.62 -2.32 14.25
C VAL A 124 23.45 -1.28 13.53
N LEU A 125 22.92 -0.05 13.40
CA LEU A 125 23.56 1.04 12.67
C LEU A 125 24.68 1.69 13.48
N THR A 126 25.67 2.24 12.77
CA THR A 126 26.63 3.19 13.33
C THR A 126 25.95 4.52 13.64
N GLU A 127 26.58 5.38 14.46
CA GLU A 127 26.01 6.68 14.81
C GLU A 127 25.74 7.57 13.59
N GLU A 128 26.62 7.54 12.58
CA GLU A 128 26.42 8.27 11.32
C GLU A 128 25.21 7.74 10.54
N GLN A 129 25.10 6.41 10.40
CA GLN A 129 23.97 5.76 9.74
C GLN A 129 22.65 6.03 10.49
N LYS A 130 22.66 6.10 11.82
CA LYS A 130 21.49 6.44 12.63
C LYS A 130 20.98 7.85 12.35
N GLU A 131 21.87 8.82 12.15
CA GLU A 131 21.45 10.18 11.76
C GLU A 131 20.84 10.21 10.36
N GLN A 132 21.43 9.47 9.42
CA GLN A 132 20.87 9.32 8.07
C GLN A 132 19.49 8.66 8.12
N PHE A 133 19.34 7.57 8.87
CA PHE A 133 18.08 6.87 9.06
C PHE A 133 16.99 7.81 9.60
N LYS A 134 17.27 8.57 10.67
CA LYS A 134 16.32 9.54 11.25
C LYS A 134 15.91 10.61 10.25
N THR A 135 16.86 11.13 9.47
CA THR A 135 16.61 12.17 8.47
C THR A 135 15.68 11.66 7.38
N MET A 136 15.95 10.46 6.87
CA MET A 136 15.13 9.88 5.81
C MET A 136 13.76 9.44 6.28
N MET A 137 13.64 8.89 7.48
CA MET A 137 12.34 8.59 8.08
C MET A 137 11.46 9.84 8.16
N LYS A 138 12.01 11.00 8.53
CA LYS A 138 11.29 12.30 8.52
C LYS A 138 10.92 12.76 7.11
N SER A 139 11.82 12.56 6.14
CA SER A 139 11.57 12.90 4.73
C SER A 139 10.40 12.10 4.17
N VAL A 140 10.37 10.79 4.43
CA VAL A 140 9.29 9.89 4.02
C VAL A 140 7.95 10.35 4.61
N LEU A 141 7.92 10.74 5.89
CA LEU A 141 6.70 11.23 6.56
C LEU A 141 6.21 12.57 6.00
N SER A 142 7.11 13.37 5.44
CA SER A 142 6.78 14.71 4.93
C SER A 142 6.19 14.68 3.52
N GLY A 143 6.07 13.50 2.89
CA GLY A 143 5.49 13.30 1.57
C GLY A 143 6.20 14.17 0.52
N ASN A 144 7.37 13.74 0.06
CA ASN A 144 8.18 14.33 -1.03
C ASN A 144 7.61 15.64 -1.61
N LYS A 145 8.04 16.78 -1.04
CA LYS A 145 7.95 18.08 -1.72
C LYS A 145 8.98 18.15 -2.84
#